data_AF-A0A6A7BC74-F1
#
_entry.id   AF-A0A6A7BC74-F1
#
_cell.length_a   1.000
_cell.length_b   1.000
_cell.length_c   1.000
_cell.angle_alpha   90.00
_cell.angle_beta   90.00
_cell.angle_gamma   90.00
#
_symmetry.space_group_name_H-M   'P 1'
#
loop_
_entity.id
_entity.type
_entity.pdbx_description
1 polymer ?
#
loop_
_entity_poly.entity_id
_entity_poly.type
_entity_poly.pdbx_seq_one_letter_code
_entity_poly.pdbx_strand_id
1 'polypeptide(L)'
;MRVLEKERLRISDYFLLTALPPLLIGTALLQSIFDDLHARWPSGSDIPASSLKTTSRVTSRLTTAIELLWLTIYCVKASFLAQFKFYKPLYAYVSPSLTRHYWTCIGVCAISFLLTLIVPIVLCPNSDDCRYLTPRDTVAWETALGTLDIITDLLVISVPVSLVYLANFTLSNAVINTSFKSLSVFTVVITACRVAFQFDKEDGQINYRSLSIWLAIEAAVSVVMGSVSGYRTIALNLHTARKRRQPRHPTQLGTWVTLDARKSNEVTDNNIVARTNISG
;
A
#
# COMPACT_ATOMS: atom_id res chain seq x y z
N MET A 1 -15.20 14.28 -19.96
CA MET A 1 -15.28 13.29 -18.87
C MET A 1 -15.56 11.90 -19.48
N ARG A 2 -14.52 11.26 -20.06
CA ARG A 2 -14.60 9.95 -20.74
C ARG A 2 -14.41 8.79 -19.75
N VAL A 3 -15.14 8.81 -18.65
CA VAL A 3 -15.00 7.83 -17.54
C VAL A 3 -16.05 6.71 -17.62
N LEU A 4 -16.92 6.71 -18.63
CA LEU A 4 -18.10 5.84 -18.70
C LEU A 4 -18.05 4.71 -19.72
N GLU A 5 -16.92 4.47 -20.40
CA GLU A 5 -16.78 3.26 -21.22
C GLU A 5 -16.14 2.12 -20.44
N LYS A 6 -16.97 1.49 -19.61
CA LYS A 6 -17.04 0.03 -19.40
C LYS A 6 -15.72 -0.70 -19.08
N GLU A 7 -14.76 -0.08 -18.42
CA GLU A 7 -13.79 -0.83 -17.61
C GLU A 7 -14.42 -1.07 -16.24
N ARG A 8 -14.55 -2.35 -15.87
CA ARG A 8 -14.99 -2.76 -14.53
C ARG A 8 -14.18 -1.97 -13.49
N LEU A 9 -14.84 -1.02 -12.81
CA LEU A 9 -14.27 -0.33 -11.67
C LEU A 9 -13.75 -1.40 -10.71
N ARG A 10 -12.44 -1.39 -10.43
CA ARG A 10 -11.85 -2.48 -9.66
C ARG A 10 -12.27 -2.28 -8.22
N ILE A 11 -12.56 -3.39 -7.52
CA ILE A 11 -12.90 -3.38 -6.09
C ILE A 11 -11.87 -2.58 -5.24
N SER A 12 -10.59 -2.58 -5.65
CA SER A 12 -9.55 -1.78 -5.01
C SER A 12 -9.78 -0.27 -5.08
N ASP A 13 -10.35 0.24 -6.18
CA ASP A 13 -10.61 1.67 -6.35
C ASP A 13 -11.70 2.13 -5.38
N TYR A 14 -12.67 1.25 -5.07
CA TYR A 14 -13.69 1.53 -4.06
C TYR A 14 -13.08 1.67 -2.66
N PHE A 15 -12.16 0.78 -2.27
CA PHE A 15 -11.50 0.89 -0.95
C PHE A 15 -10.69 2.17 -0.79
N LEU A 16 -10.02 2.60 -1.87
CA LEU A 16 -9.27 3.86 -1.87
C LEU A 16 -10.22 5.07 -1.84
N LEU A 17 -11.31 5.01 -2.59
CA LEU A 17 -12.36 6.04 -2.57
C LEU A 17 -13.04 6.12 -1.20
N THR A 18 -13.26 5.00 -0.52
CA THR A 18 -13.79 4.98 0.86
C THR A 18 -12.81 5.50 1.89
N ALA A 19 -11.51 5.53 1.60
CA ALA A 19 -10.48 6.09 2.49
C ALA A 19 -10.42 7.63 2.43
N LEU A 20 -10.93 8.25 1.35
CA LEU A 20 -10.90 9.71 1.19
C LEU A 20 -11.81 10.46 2.18
N PRO A 21 -13.09 10.07 2.37
CA PRO A 21 -13.95 10.72 3.37
C PRO A 21 -13.36 10.74 4.79
N PRO A 22 -12.90 9.62 5.38
CA PRO A 22 -12.33 9.64 6.73
C PRO A 22 -11.04 10.47 6.80
N LEU A 23 -10.21 10.49 5.75
CA LEU A 23 -9.05 11.39 5.69
C LEU A 23 -9.47 12.86 5.77
N LEU A 24 -10.43 13.27 4.94
CA LEU A 24 -10.89 14.66 4.87
C LEU A 24 -11.61 15.09 6.16
N ILE A 25 -12.47 14.23 6.71
CA ILE A 25 -13.19 14.51 7.96
C ILE A 25 -12.20 14.53 9.14
N GLY A 26 -11.29 13.57 9.22
CA GLY A 26 -10.29 13.50 10.28
C GLY A 26 -9.34 14.69 10.26
N THR A 27 -8.85 15.09 9.09
CA THR A 27 -8.00 16.29 8.94
C THR A 27 -8.75 17.58 9.23
N ALA A 28 -10.00 17.72 8.79
CA ALA A 28 -10.84 18.89 9.10
C ALA A 28 -11.13 19.00 10.61
N LEU A 29 -11.43 17.87 11.27
CA LEU A 29 -11.58 17.82 12.73
C LEU A 29 -10.29 18.23 13.42
N LEU A 30 -9.15 17.71 12.98
CA LEU A 30 -7.84 18.04 13.54
C LEU A 30 -7.51 19.53 13.38
N GLN A 31 -7.80 20.13 12.23
CA GLN A 31 -7.65 21.57 12.00
C GLN A 31 -8.56 22.38 12.93
N SER A 32 -9.81 21.94 13.15
CA SER A 32 -10.77 22.66 14.00
C SER A 32 -10.40 22.72 15.49
N ILE A 33 -9.53 21.81 15.94
CA ILE A 33 -9.06 21.74 17.34
C ILE A 33 -7.61 22.22 17.50
N PHE A 34 -6.94 22.58 16.41
CA PHE A 34 -5.51 22.88 16.42
C PHE A 34 -5.19 24.15 17.21
N ASP A 35 -6.05 25.16 17.09
CA ASP A 35 -5.96 26.42 17.83
C ASP A 35 -6.18 26.19 19.34
N ASP A 36 -7.18 25.38 19.70
CA ASP A 36 -7.46 25.01 21.10
C ASP A 36 -6.28 24.22 21.71
N LEU A 37 -5.68 23.30 20.95
CA LEU A 37 -4.49 22.54 21.35
C LEU A 37 -3.25 23.43 21.52
N HIS A 38 -3.13 24.51 20.75
CA HIS A 38 -2.04 25.47 20.89
C HIS A 38 -2.22 26.36 22.12
N ALA A 39 -3.42 26.90 22.32
CA ALA A 39 -3.73 27.77 23.44
C ALA A 39 -3.62 27.07 24.81
N ARG A 40 -3.81 25.74 24.84
CA ARG A 40 -3.94 24.97 26.07
C ARG A 40 -2.69 24.25 26.54
N TRP A 41 -1.66 24.17 25.70
CA TRP A 41 -0.38 23.54 26.05
C TRP A 41 0.77 24.49 26.42
N PRO A 42 0.58 25.70 27.00
CA PRO A 42 1.69 26.39 27.63
C PRO A 42 1.92 25.78 29.02
N SER A 43 2.94 24.92 29.11
CA SER A 43 3.75 24.66 30.31
C SER A 43 3.02 24.45 31.64
N GLY A 44 2.60 23.21 31.91
CA GLY A 44 2.66 22.62 33.26
C GLY A 44 1.72 23.13 34.36
N SER A 45 0.71 23.96 34.06
CA SER A 45 -0.22 24.45 35.08
C SER A 45 -1.45 23.55 35.24
N ASP A 46 -1.78 23.20 36.49
CA ASP A 46 -2.97 22.45 36.87
C ASP A 46 -4.25 23.00 36.24
N ILE A 47 -5.02 22.14 35.57
CA ILE A 47 -6.21 22.51 34.82
C ILE A 47 -7.37 22.77 35.80
N PRO A 48 -7.95 23.98 35.87
CA PRO A 48 -9.04 24.30 36.80
C PRO A 48 -10.34 23.57 36.44
N ALA A 49 -11.19 23.27 37.45
CA ALA A 49 -12.39 22.43 37.28
C ALA A 49 -13.40 22.91 36.21
N SER A 50 -13.49 24.23 35.96
CA SER A 50 -14.34 24.81 34.90
C SER A 50 -13.88 24.43 33.48
N SER A 51 -12.65 23.94 33.35
CA SER A 51 -12.05 23.51 32.10
C SER A 51 -12.38 22.06 31.74
N LEU A 52 -12.95 21.24 32.63
CA LEU A 52 -13.26 19.83 32.35
C LEU A 52 -14.23 19.64 31.17
N LYS A 53 -15.32 20.41 31.11
CA LYS A 53 -16.32 20.28 30.01
C LYS A 53 -15.73 20.64 28.65
N THR A 54 -14.90 21.68 28.59
CA THR A 54 -14.20 22.07 27.36
C THR A 54 -13.11 21.06 27.01
N THR A 55 -12.50 20.40 28.00
CA THR A 55 -11.54 19.30 27.77
C THR A 55 -12.23 18.11 27.10
N SER A 56 -13.36 17.64 27.63
CA SER A 56 -14.11 16.50 27.10
C SER A 56 -14.44 16.66 25.60
N ARG A 57 -14.91 17.85 25.19
CA ARG A 57 -15.22 18.11 23.77
C ARG A 57 -13.98 18.06 22.87
N VAL A 58 -12.87 18.66 23.31
CA VAL A 58 -11.61 18.64 22.53
C VAL A 58 -11.06 17.23 22.46
N THR A 59 -11.05 16.49 23.57
CA THR A 59 -10.62 15.08 23.63
C THR A 59 -11.43 14.22 22.68
N SER A 60 -12.76 14.29 22.75
CA SER A 60 -13.64 13.50 21.89
C SER A 60 -13.41 13.76 20.40
N ARG A 61 -13.26 15.04 20.01
CA ARG A 61 -12.94 15.41 18.63
C ARG A 61 -11.57 14.93 18.18
N LEU A 62 -10.56 15.04 19.05
CA LEU A 62 -9.20 14.58 18.78
C LEU A 62 -9.16 13.07 18.60
N THR A 63 -9.75 12.31 19.52
CA THR A 63 -9.86 10.85 19.44
C THR A 63 -10.60 10.44 18.16
N THR A 64 -11.73 11.09 17.84
CA THR A 64 -12.46 10.83 16.60
C THR A 64 -11.60 11.12 15.36
N ALA A 65 -10.83 12.20 15.36
CA ALA A 65 -9.93 12.53 14.26
C ALA A 65 -8.84 11.47 14.08
N ILE A 66 -8.20 11.04 15.17
CA ILE A 66 -7.17 9.99 15.18
C ILE A 66 -7.74 8.67 14.64
N GLU A 67 -8.92 8.26 15.08
CA GLU A 67 -9.59 7.05 14.58
C GLU A 67 -9.89 7.09 13.09
N LEU A 68 -10.35 8.24 12.57
CA LEU A 68 -10.59 8.41 11.15
C LEU A 68 -9.28 8.36 10.32
N LEU A 69 -8.18 8.88 10.86
CA LEU A 69 -6.87 8.78 10.22
C LEU A 69 -6.36 7.33 10.21
N TRP A 70 -6.49 6.60 11.32
CA TRP A 70 -6.18 5.18 11.37
C TRP A 70 -7.03 4.35 10.40
N LEU A 71 -8.34 4.60 10.37
CA LEU A 71 -9.25 3.96 9.42
C LEU A 71 -8.79 4.18 7.99
N THR A 72 -8.37 5.40 7.65
CA THR A 72 -7.81 5.74 6.33
C THR A 72 -6.60 4.85 6.00
N ILE A 73 -5.64 4.75 6.92
CA ILE A 73 -4.42 3.95 6.74
C ILE A 73 -4.78 2.47 6.50
N TYR A 74 -5.63 1.90 7.36
CA TYR A 74 -6.05 0.50 7.21
C TYR A 74 -6.88 0.25 5.93
N CYS A 75 -7.73 1.19 5.51
CA CYS A 75 -8.44 1.10 4.23
C CYS A 75 -7.47 1.07 3.03
N VAL A 76 -6.39 1.86 3.08
CA VAL A 76 -5.33 1.82 2.06
C VAL A 76 -4.62 0.47 2.07
N LYS A 77 -4.21 -0.05 3.24
CA LYS A 77 -3.58 -1.39 3.36
C LYS A 77 -4.49 -2.50 2.82
N ALA A 78 -5.78 -2.45 3.14
CA ALA A 78 -6.77 -3.38 2.63
C ALA A 78 -6.92 -3.28 1.10
N SER A 79 -6.87 -2.07 0.54
CA SER A 79 -6.87 -1.85 -0.92
C SER A 79 -5.65 -2.50 -1.57
N PHE A 80 -4.46 -2.34 -1.00
CA PHE A 80 -3.24 -2.99 -1.49
C PHE A 80 -3.36 -4.52 -1.48
N LEU A 81 -3.80 -5.11 -0.36
CA LEU A 81 -4.01 -6.57 -0.27
C LEU A 81 -5.04 -7.05 -1.29
N ALA A 82 -6.13 -6.29 -1.50
CA ALA A 82 -7.14 -6.61 -2.50
C ALA A 82 -6.57 -6.62 -3.92
N GLN A 83 -5.67 -5.68 -4.28
CA GLN A 83 -5.04 -5.65 -5.62
C GLN A 83 -4.32 -6.96 -5.94
N PHE A 84 -3.64 -7.57 -4.95
CA PHE A 84 -2.94 -8.84 -5.15
C PHE A 84 -3.90 -9.99 -5.39
N LYS A 85 -5.02 -10.07 -4.66
CA LYS A 85 -6.02 -11.15 -4.84
C LYS A 85 -6.62 -11.18 -6.24
N PHE A 86 -6.93 -10.02 -6.82
CA PHE A 86 -7.64 -9.94 -8.09
C PHE A 86 -6.73 -10.04 -9.32
N TYR A 87 -5.48 -9.58 -9.24
CA TYR A 87 -4.65 -9.44 -10.44
C TYR A 87 -4.05 -10.76 -10.95
N LYS A 88 -3.92 -11.80 -10.13
CA LYS A 88 -3.42 -13.12 -10.57
C LYS A 88 -4.08 -14.27 -9.79
N PRO A 89 -5.14 -14.92 -10.29
CA PRO A 89 -5.71 -16.10 -9.64
C PRO A 89 -4.73 -17.30 -9.54
N LEU A 90 -3.57 -17.22 -10.18
CA LEU A 90 -2.52 -18.25 -10.15
C LEU A 90 -1.88 -18.48 -8.77
N TYR A 91 -2.04 -17.60 -7.76
CA TYR A 91 -1.45 -17.85 -6.43
C TYR A 91 -1.91 -19.16 -5.79
N ALA A 92 -3.16 -19.53 -6.01
CA ALA A 92 -3.73 -20.74 -5.44
C ALA A 92 -3.03 -22.02 -5.93
N TYR A 93 -2.33 -21.95 -7.08
CA TYR A 93 -1.75 -23.13 -7.72
C TYR A 93 -0.24 -23.26 -7.53
N VAL A 94 0.50 -22.16 -7.28
CA VAL A 94 1.98 -22.21 -7.28
C VAL A 94 2.55 -22.67 -5.94
N SER A 95 2.00 -22.24 -4.80
CA SER A 95 2.42 -22.80 -3.50
C SER A 95 1.38 -22.59 -2.38
N PRO A 96 1.13 -23.63 -1.56
CA PRO A 96 0.24 -23.50 -0.40
C PRO A 96 0.84 -22.62 0.71
N SER A 97 2.17 -22.53 0.80
CA SER A 97 2.86 -21.71 1.82
C SER A 97 2.61 -20.21 1.61
N LEU A 98 2.73 -19.71 0.37
CA LEU A 98 2.48 -18.30 0.06
C LEU A 98 1.01 -17.92 0.29
N THR A 99 0.09 -18.84 -0.02
CA THR A 99 -1.35 -18.63 0.26
C THR A 99 -1.60 -18.53 1.76
N ARG A 100 -0.96 -19.38 2.57
CA ARG A 100 -1.05 -19.29 4.04
C ARG A 100 -0.50 -17.96 4.55
N HIS A 101 0.68 -17.54 4.07
CA HIS A 101 1.28 -16.25 4.43
C HIS A 101 0.38 -15.06 4.11
N TYR A 102 -0.27 -15.08 2.94
CA TYR A 102 -1.23 -14.04 2.55
C TYR A 102 -2.45 -13.98 3.49
N TRP A 103 -3.03 -15.13 3.85
CA TRP A 103 -4.14 -15.17 4.80
C TRP A 103 -3.72 -14.75 6.22
N THR A 104 -2.51 -15.12 6.65
CA THR A 104 -1.92 -14.62 7.89
C THR A 104 -1.78 -13.09 7.87
N CYS A 105 -1.29 -12.52 6.76
CA CYS A 105 -1.19 -11.07 6.60
C CYS A 105 -2.55 -10.38 6.72
N ILE A 106 -3.60 -10.90 6.05
CA ILE A 106 -4.97 -10.37 6.19
C ILE A 106 -5.43 -10.47 7.65
N GLY A 107 -5.26 -11.64 8.28
CA GLY A 107 -5.70 -11.87 9.65
C GLY A 107 -5.03 -10.91 10.64
N VAL A 108 -3.72 -10.73 10.53
CA VAL A 108 -2.96 -9.79 11.38
C VAL A 108 -3.40 -8.35 11.13
N CYS A 109 -3.57 -7.93 9.87
CA CYS A 109 -4.06 -6.57 9.57
C CYS A 109 -5.48 -6.35 10.12
N ALA A 110 -6.37 -7.33 10.01
CA ALA A 110 -7.73 -7.24 10.52
C ALA A 110 -7.77 -7.16 12.06
N ILE A 111 -6.96 -7.97 12.75
CA ILE A 111 -6.83 -7.92 14.22
C ILE A 111 -6.27 -6.55 14.64
N SER A 112 -5.25 -6.06 13.95
CA SER A 112 -4.63 -4.76 14.26
C SER A 112 -5.61 -3.60 14.10
N PHE A 113 -6.40 -3.63 13.03
CA PHE A 113 -7.48 -2.68 12.80
C PHE A 113 -8.54 -2.73 13.93
N LEU A 114 -9.00 -3.93 14.31
CA LEU A 114 -9.98 -4.09 15.38
C LEU A 114 -9.44 -3.60 16.73
N LEU A 115 -8.17 -3.89 17.05
CA LEU A 115 -7.53 -3.40 18.27
C LEU A 115 -7.49 -1.87 18.28
N THR A 116 -7.17 -1.26 17.13
CA THR A 116 -7.14 0.20 17.00
C THR A 116 -8.53 0.81 17.29
N LEU A 117 -9.61 0.20 16.79
CA LEU A 117 -10.98 0.66 17.08
C LEU A 117 -11.44 0.41 18.53
N ILE A 118 -11.02 -0.70 19.14
CA ILE A 118 -11.48 -1.10 20.48
C ILE A 118 -10.82 -0.24 21.56
N VAL A 119 -9.55 0.11 21.41
CA VAL A 119 -8.78 0.86 22.42
C VAL A 119 -9.50 2.17 22.83
N PRO A 120 -9.90 3.07 21.93
CA PRO A 120 -10.62 4.29 22.31
C PRO A 120 -11.97 4.03 22.97
N ILE A 121 -12.69 3.00 22.54
CA ILE A 121 -13.99 2.63 23.12
C ILE A 121 -13.81 2.21 24.58
N VAL A 122 -12.75 1.45 24.87
CA VAL A 122 -12.43 1.00 26.23
C VAL A 122 -11.89 2.15 27.09
N LEU A 123 -11.08 3.03 26.52
CA LEU A 123 -10.46 4.15 27.24
C LEU A 123 -11.43 5.31 27.52
N CYS A 124 -12.49 5.44 26.72
CA CYS A 124 -13.50 6.51 26.85
C CYS A 124 -14.92 5.94 26.85
N PRO A 125 -15.31 5.21 27.91
CA PRO A 125 -16.64 4.63 28.02
C PRO A 125 -17.73 5.71 28.17
N ASN A 126 -17.40 6.84 28.80
CA ASN A 126 -18.29 7.98 29.01
C ASN A 126 -17.65 9.26 28.51
N SER A 127 -18.45 10.24 28.06
CA SER A 127 -17.96 11.55 27.62
C SER A 127 -17.21 12.32 28.72
N ASP A 128 -17.57 12.07 29.97
CA ASP A 128 -17.09 12.84 31.12
C ASP A 128 -15.84 12.23 31.76
N ASP A 129 -15.51 10.96 31.46
CA ASP A 129 -14.41 10.20 32.06
C ASP A 129 -13.55 9.50 30.99
N CYS A 130 -13.06 10.29 30.04
CA CYS A 130 -12.23 9.81 28.93
C CYS A 130 -10.76 9.87 29.31
N ARG A 131 -10.15 8.70 29.57
CA ARG A 131 -8.76 8.59 30.04
C ARG A 131 -7.72 8.60 28.92
N TYR A 132 -8.13 8.78 27.67
CA TYR A 132 -7.27 8.74 26.48
C TYR A 132 -6.12 9.76 26.50
N LEU A 133 -6.29 10.90 27.16
CA LEU A 133 -5.24 11.93 27.31
C LEU A 133 -4.36 11.73 28.54
N THR A 134 -4.58 10.69 29.34
CA THR A 134 -3.76 10.42 30.54
C THR A 134 -2.44 9.80 30.08
N PRO A 135 -1.29 10.51 30.18
CA PRO A 135 -0.07 10.08 29.50
C PRO A 135 0.46 8.74 30.03
N ARG A 136 0.37 8.49 31.34
CA ARG A 136 1.00 7.31 31.97
C ARG A 136 0.40 5.98 31.55
N ASP A 137 -0.92 5.93 31.34
CA ASP A 137 -1.61 4.66 31.04
C ASP A 137 -1.68 4.38 29.52
N THR A 138 -1.50 5.41 28.69
CA THR A 138 -1.72 5.33 27.23
C THR A 138 -0.45 5.14 26.43
N VAL A 139 0.73 5.44 26.98
CA VAL A 139 2.02 5.28 26.28
C VAL A 139 2.24 3.86 25.79
N ALA A 140 1.95 2.87 26.63
CA ALA A 140 2.13 1.47 26.26
C ALA A 140 1.22 1.06 25.11
N TRP A 141 -0.03 1.54 25.10
CA TRP A 141 -1.00 1.26 24.05
C TRP A 141 -0.65 1.93 22.74
N GLU A 142 -0.32 3.23 22.76
CA GLU A 142 0.09 3.95 21.55
C GLU A 142 1.39 3.39 20.96
N THR A 143 2.35 3.03 21.81
CA THR A 143 3.59 2.36 21.36
C THR A 143 3.30 0.99 20.76
N ALA A 144 2.38 0.22 21.36
CA ALA A 144 1.98 -1.08 20.84
C ALA A 144 1.27 -0.95 19.48
N LEU A 145 0.33 -0.01 19.35
CA LEU A 145 -0.36 0.27 18.09
C LEU A 145 0.62 0.73 17.00
N GLY A 146 1.54 1.62 17.34
CA GLY A 146 2.57 2.07 16.41
C GLY A 146 3.54 0.95 15.97
N THR A 147 3.88 0.05 16.89
CA THR A 147 4.71 -1.13 16.57
C THR A 147 3.95 -2.11 15.67
N LEU A 148 2.67 -2.32 15.95
CA LEU A 148 1.80 -3.20 15.18
C LEU A 148 1.59 -2.67 13.76
N ASP A 149 1.50 -1.36 13.61
CA ASP A 149 1.44 -0.67 12.32
C ASP A 149 2.70 -0.91 11.46
N ILE A 150 3.89 -0.80 12.05
CA ILE A 150 5.16 -1.15 11.38
C ILE A 150 5.16 -2.62 10.96
N ILE A 151 4.74 -3.53 11.84
CA ILE A 151 4.69 -4.97 11.54
C ILE A 151 3.71 -5.23 10.38
N THR A 152 2.53 -4.61 10.40
CA THR A 152 1.54 -4.79 9.34
C THR A 152 2.02 -4.20 8.01
N ASP A 153 2.75 -3.08 8.01
CA ASP A 153 3.39 -2.56 6.80
C ASP A 153 4.40 -3.54 6.23
N LEU A 154 5.32 -4.05 7.06
CA LEU A 154 6.29 -5.05 6.64
C LEU A 154 5.62 -6.31 6.09
N LEU A 155 4.52 -6.76 6.70
CA LEU A 155 3.73 -7.89 6.21
C LEU A 155 3.10 -7.59 4.84
N VAL A 156 2.43 -6.45 4.67
CA VAL A 156 1.81 -6.06 3.39
C VAL A 156 2.86 -5.96 2.27
N ILE A 157 4.06 -5.44 2.58
CA ILE A 157 5.20 -5.34 1.67
C ILE A 157 5.82 -6.71 1.37
N SER A 158 5.84 -7.62 2.35
CA SER A 158 6.44 -8.95 2.18
C SER A 158 5.71 -9.80 1.14
N VAL A 159 4.40 -9.55 0.92
CA VAL A 159 3.57 -10.28 -0.04
C VAL A 159 4.10 -10.12 -1.48
N PRO A 160 4.21 -8.90 -2.06
CA PRO A 160 4.79 -8.73 -3.38
C PRO A 160 6.25 -9.16 -3.47
N VAL A 161 7.06 -8.98 -2.41
CA VAL A 161 8.48 -9.39 -2.42
C VAL A 161 8.62 -10.90 -2.54
N SER A 162 7.85 -11.65 -1.76
CA SER A 162 7.84 -13.13 -1.79
C SER A 162 7.40 -13.65 -3.16
N LEU A 163 6.43 -12.97 -3.78
CA LEU A 163 5.96 -13.30 -5.12
C LEU A 163 7.06 -13.10 -6.16
N VAL A 164 7.75 -11.95 -6.13
CA VAL A 164 8.84 -11.66 -7.06
C VAL A 164 9.94 -12.70 -6.96
N TYR A 165 10.30 -13.11 -5.73
CA TYR A 165 11.31 -14.13 -5.49
C TYR A 165 10.94 -15.48 -6.12
N LEU A 166 9.69 -15.91 -5.96
CA LEU A 166 9.23 -17.19 -6.49
C LEU A 166 9.13 -17.20 -8.03
N ALA A 167 8.87 -16.03 -8.62
CA ALA A 167 8.45 -15.96 -10.00
C ALA A 167 9.59 -15.70 -11.01
N ASN A 168 10.83 -15.61 -10.54
CA ASN A 168 12.08 -15.68 -11.34
C ASN A 168 12.03 -14.88 -12.67
N PHE A 169 11.45 -13.68 -12.64
CA PHE A 169 11.02 -12.99 -13.85
C PHE A 169 12.04 -12.00 -14.44
N THR A 170 11.95 -11.84 -15.76
CA THR A 170 12.75 -10.94 -16.61
C THR A 170 12.41 -9.44 -16.45
N LEU A 171 13.34 -8.58 -16.89
CA LEU A 171 13.45 -7.11 -16.74
C LEU A 171 12.15 -6.26 -16.66
N SER A 172 11.05 -6.61 -17.32
CA SER A 172 9.79 -5.85 -17.15
C SER A 172 9.21 -5.92 -15.74
N ASN A 173 9.51 -7.00 -14.99
CA ASN A 173 9.15 -7.12 -13.59
C ASN A 173 10.14 -6.43 -12.63
N ALA A 174 11.24 -5.88 -13.15
CA ALA A 174 12.12 -5.01 -12.36
C ALA A 174 11.44 -3.68 -12.04
N VAL A 175 10.64 -3.10 -12.96
CA VAL A 175 9.99 -1.79 -12.77
C VAL A 175 8.87 -1.84 -11.70
N ILE A 176 7.86 -2.68 -11.90
CA ILE A 176 7.73 -3.86 -11.04
C ILE A 176 8.10 -3.71 -9.57
N ASN A 177 9.15 -4.45 -9.27
CA ASN A 177 9.78 -4.59 -7.99
C ASN A 177 10.32 -3.26 -7.44
N THR A 178 10.97 -2.45 -8.28
CA THR A 178 11.62 -1.20 -7.84
C THR A 178 10.63 -0.19 -7.31
N SER A 179 9.49 0.01 -8.00
CA SER A 179 8.51 0.99 -7.52
C SER A 179 7.79 0.52 -6.26
N PHE A 180 7.55 -0.79 -6.10
CA PHE A 180 6.98 -1.32 -4.84
C PHE A 180 7.97 -1.19 -3.69
N LYS A 181 9.26 -1.43 -3.93
CA LYS A 181 10.32 -1.24 -2.94
C LYS A 181 10.46 0.22 -2.52
N SER A 182 10.40 1.17 -3.46
CA SER A 182 10.52 2.59 -3.11
C SER A 182 9.32 3.10 -2.30
N LEU A 183 8.10 2.69 -2.67
CA LEU A 183 6.88 3.04 -1.92
C LEU A 183 6.93 2.46 -0.50
N SER A 184 7.33 1.20 -0.37
CA SER A 184 7.50 0.51 0.91
C SER A 184 8.46 1.21 1.86
N VAL A 185 9.65 1.59 1.37
CA VAL A 185 10.66 2.28 2.20
C VAL A 185 10.13 3.62 2.67
N PHE A 186 9.38 4.33 1.82
CA PHE A 186 8.81 5.62 2.17
C PHE A 186 7.81 5.54 3.33
N THR A 187 6.91 4.55 3.32
CA THR A 187 5.97 4.32 4.43
C THR A 187 6.72 4.04 5.73
N VAL A 188 7.68 3.10 5.70
CA VAL A 188 8.45 2.71 6.89
C VAL A 188 9.23 3.90 7.47
N VAL A 189 9.80 4.77 6.63
CA VAL A 189 10.50 5.98 7.09
C VAL A 189 9.54 6.94 7.79
N ILE A 190 8.34 7.16 7.26
CA ILE A 190 7.35 8.05 7.88
C ILE A 190 6.89 7.50 9.22
N THR A 191 6.58 6.21 9.30
CA THR A 191 6.19 5.56 10.55
C THR A 191 7.31 5.59 11.59
N ALA A 192 8.56 5.41 11.15
CA ALA A 192 9.74 5.55 12.02
C ALA A 192 9.92 7.00 12.51
N CYS A 193 9.71 8.00 11.65
CA CYS A 193 9.71 9.41 12.05
C CYS A 193 8.62 9.68 13.09
N ARG A 194 7.39 9.17 12.89
CA ARG A 194 6.31 9.29 13.89
C ARG A 194 6.74 8.77 15.26
N VAL A 195 7.28 7.54 15.31
CA VAL A 195 7.74 6.93 16.57
C VAL A 195 8.92 7.69 17.19
N ALA A 196 9.80 8.26 16.37
CA ALA A 196 10.94 9.05 16.86
C ALA A 196 10.51 10.42 17.42
N PHE A 197 9.48 11.05 16.84
CA PHE A 197 9.01 12.40 17.20
C PHE A 197 7.83 12.42 18.18
N GLN A 198 7.31 11.26 18.60
CA GLN A 198 6.21 11.19 19.58
C GLN A 198 6.69 11.39 21.03
N PHE A 199 7.96 11.09 21.31
CA PHE A 199 8.54 11.20 22.65
C PHE A 199 9.21 12.56 22.82
N ASP A 200 8.73 13.33 23.79
CA ASP A 200 9.45 14.52 24.21
C ASP A 200 10.70 14.13 24.99
N LYS A 201 11.84 14.72 24.65
CA LYS A 201 13.15 14.38 25.24
C LYS A 201 13.28 14.88 26.67
N GLU A 202 12.48 15.87 27.06
CA GLU A 202 12.61 16.53 28.36
C GLU A 202 11.73 15.87 29.45
N ASP A 203 10.50 15.49 29.13
CA ASP A 203 9.54 14.97 30.13
C ASP A 203 9.13 13.50 29.94
N GLY A 204 9.58 12.83 28.86
CA GLY A 204 9.16 11.46 28.53
C GLY A 204 7.66 11.30 28.29
N GLN A 205 6.94 12.41 28.12
CA GLN A 205 5.51 12.43 27.85
C GLN A 205 5.23 12.38 26.35
N ILE A 206 4.07 11.84 25.99
CA ILE A 206 3.61 11.81 24.60
C ILE A 206 3.12 13.20 24.22
N ASN A 207 3.74 13.75 23.18
CA ASN A 207 3.28 14.99 22.59
C ASN A 207 2.16 14.68 21.58
N TYR A 208 0.91 14.69 22.04
CA TYR A 208 -0.26 14.40 21.20
C TYR A 208 -0.36 15.34 19.98
N ARG A 209 0.14 16.57 20.07
CA ARG A 209 0.19 17.51 18.92
C ARG A 209 1.09 16.96 17.83
N SER A 210 2.32 16.57 18.17
CA SER A 210 3.27 15.95 17.23
C SER A 210 2.68 14.67 16.65
N LEU A 211 2.15 13.80 17.50
CA LEU A 211 1.55 12.52 17.12
C LEU A 211 0.44 12.70 16.07
N SER A 212 -0.53 13.58 16.31
CA SER A 212 -1.67 13.76 15.39
C SER A 212 -1.26 14.37 14.05
N ILE A 213 -0.27 15.28 14.03
CA ILE A 213 0.24 15.84 12.77
C ILE A 213 0.95 14.76 11.96
N TRP A 214 1.83 13.98 12.60
CA TRP A 214 2.54 12.90 11.93
C TRP A 214 1.59 11.82 11.41
N LEU A 215 0.57 11.45 12.19
CA LEU A 215 -0.46 10.50 11.77
C LEU A 215 -1.27 11.04 10.57
N ALA A 216 -1.59 12.33 10.53
CA ALA A 216 -2.28 12.95 9.40
C ALA A 216 -1.42 12.94 8.13
N ILE A 217 -0.12 13.25 8.26
CA ILE A 217 0.85 13.17 7.15
C ILE A 217 0.95 11.73 6.65
N GLU A 218 1.05 10.76 7.55
CA GLU A 218 1.12 9.34 7.23
C GLU A 218 -0.12 8.84 6.49
N ALA A 219 -1.31 9.22 6.94
CA ALA A 219 -2.57 8.89 6.28
C ALA A 219 -2.65 9.50 4.87
N ALA A 220 -2.28 10.78 4.72
CA ALA A 220 -2.27 11.47 3.44
C ALA A 220 -1.28 10.82 2.45
N VAL A 221 -0.05 10.54 2.90
CA VAL A 221 0.96 9.87 2.09
C VAL A 221 0.50 8.45 1.71
N SER A 222 -0.10 7.71 2.64
CA SER A 222 -0.66 6.38 2.36
C SER A 222 -1.68 6.42 1.22
N VAL A 223 -2.61 7.37 1.23
CA VAL A 223 -3.59 7.54 0.14
C VAL A 223 -2.93 7.90 -1.19
N VAL A 224 -1.93 8.78 -1.19
CA VAL A 224 -1.15 9.13 -2.39
C VAL A 224 -0.44 7.89 -2.95
N MET A 225 0.21 7.12 -2.09
CA MET A 225 0.90 5.88 -2.46
C MET A 225 -0.07 4.82 -3.00
N GLY A 226 -1.23 4.67 -2.38
CA GLY A 226 -2.30 3.80 -2.86
C GLY A 226 -2.78 4.17 -4.27
N SER A 227 -2.95 5.48 -4.51
CA SER A 227 -3.33 6.03 -5.82
C SER A 227 -2.28 5.75 -6.90
N VAL A 228 -0.99 5.94 -6.57
CA VAL A 228 0.13 5.67 -7.49
C VAL A 228 0.22 4.18 -7.84
N SER A 229 0.01 3.29 -6.86
CA SER A 229 -0.04 1.84 -7.10
C SER A 229 -1.17 1.46 -8.06
N GLY A 230 -2.36 2.04 -7.86
CA GLY A 230 -3.51 1.85 -8.75
C GLY A 230 -3.19 2.25 -10.20
N TYR A 231 -2.66 3.47 -10.40
CA TYR A 231 -2.29 3.99 -11.72
C TYR A 231 -1.29 3.09 -12.45
N ARG A 232 -0.31 2.56 -11.73
CA ARG A 232 0.71 1.69 -12.31
C ARG A 232 0.11 0.40 -12.89
N THR A 233 -0.87 -0.19 -12.23
CA THR A 233 -1.53 -1.40 -12.78
C THR A 233 -2.22 -1.11 -14.11
N ILE A 234 -2.76 0.10 -14.29
CA ILE A 234 -3.39 0.55 -15.54
C ILE A 234 -2.31 0.79 -16.60
N ALA A 235 -1.25 1.52 -16.27
CA ALA A 235 -0.13 1.79 -17.18
C ALA A 235 0.49 0.50 -17.74
N LEU A 236 0.69 -0.53 -16.90
CA LEU A 236 1.20 -1.83 -17.33
C LEU A 236 0.26 -2.57 -18.29
N ASN A 237 -1.06 -2.49 -18.06
CA ASN A 237 -2.04 -3.08 -18.97
C ASN A 237 -2.00 -2.36 -20.34
N LEU A 238 -1.90 -1.03 -20.34
CA LEU A 238 -1.80 -0.22 -21.56
C LEU A 238 -0.53 -0.55 -22.35
N HIS A 239 0.62 -0.65 -21.68
CA HIS A 239 1.87 -1.06 -22.35
C HIS A 239 1.77 -2.46 -22.95
N THR A 240 1.17 -3.41 -22.23
CA THR A 240 0.98 -4.79 -22.73
C THR A 240 0.02 -4.83 -23.92
N ALA A 241 -1.08 -4.07 -23.85
CA ALA A 241 -2.04 -3.95 -24.95
C ALA A 241 -1.42 -3.30 -26.19
N ARG A 242 -0.61 -2.25 -26.00
CA ARG A 242 0.13 -1.60 -27.10
C ARG A 242 1.14 -2.54 -27.75
N LYS A 243 1.86 -3.33 -26.95
CA LYS A 243 2.80 -4.35 -27.47
C LYS A 243 2.09 -5.45 -28.26
N ARG A 244 0.85 -5.83 -27.90
CA ARG A 244 0.03 -6.76 -28.68
C ARG A 244 -0.50 -6.16 -29.97
N ARG A 245 -0.80 -4.85 -29.97
CA ARG A 245 -1.28 -4.12 -31.16
C ARG A 245 -0.19 -3.74 -32.14
N GLN A 246 1.07 -3.69 -31.70
CA GLN A 246 2.19 -3.47 -32.60
C GLN A 246 2.23 -4.66 -33.57
N PRO A 247 1.86 -4.47 -34.85
CA PRO A 247 1.86 -5.56 -35.81
C PRO A 247 3.28 -6.12 -35.82
N ARG A 248 3.43 -7.44 -35.69
CA ARG A 248 4.70 -8.07 -36.04
C ARG A 248 5.00 -7.63 -37.46
N HIS A 249 5.95 -6.72 -37.61
CA HIS A 249 6.36 -6.24 -38.92
C HIS A 249 6.70 -7.51 -39.74
N PRO A 250 6.04 -7.78 -40.87
CA PRO A 250 6.20 -9.02 -41.62
C PRO A 250 7.58 -9.20 -42.27
N THR A 251 8.57 -8.37 -41.91
CA THR A 251 9.91 -8.31 -42.51
C THR A 251 10.80 -9.52 -42.23
N GLN A 252 10.29 -10.59 -41.60
CA GLN A 252 11.02 -11.85 -41.37
C GLN A 252 10.36 -13.06 -42.05
N LEU A 253 9.28 -12.87 -42.83
CA LEU A 253 8.70 -13.94 -43.66
C LEU A 253 9.31 -14.04 -45.07
N GLY A 254 10.30 -13.20 -45.39
CA GLY A 254 11.03 -13.24 -46.67
C GLY A 254 12.30 -14.10 -46.64
N THR A 255 12.94 -14.24 -45.46
CA THR A 255 14.27 -14.88 -45.37
C THR A 255 14.20 -16.41 -45.33
N TRP A 256 13.10 -16.98 -44.84
CA TRP A 256 12.92 -18.43 -44.80
C TRP A 256 12.54 -19.02 -46.16
N VAL A 257 11.80 -18.28 -46.99
CA VAL A 257 11.49 -18.70 -48.38
C VAL A 257 12.76 -18.73 -49.23
N THR A 258 13.71 -17.82 -49.01
CA THR A 258 15.00 -17.84 -49.73
C THR A 258 15.98 -18.91 -49.25
N LEU A 259 15.85 -19.39 -48.00
CA LEU A 259 16.71 -20.47 -47.49
C LEU A 259 16.25 -21.85 -47.95
N ASP A 260 14.93 -22.09 -48.08
CA ASP A 260 14.42 -23.34 -48.66
C ASP A 260 14.66 -23.42 -50.17
N ALA A 261 14.58 -22.30 -50.90
CA ALA A 261 14.95 -22.26 -52.32
C ALA A 261 16.45 -22.57 -52.54
N ARG A 262 17.33 -22.16 -51.62
CA ARG A 262 18.77 -22.43 -51.72
C ARG A 262 19.10 -23.91 -51.46
N LYS A 263 18.38 -24.55 -50.53
CA LYS A 263 18.58 -25.97 -50.20
C LYS A 263 18.07 -26.91 -51.30
N SER A 264 17.06 -26.48 -52.07
CA SER A 264 16.59 -27.21 -53.26
C SER A 264 17.59 -27.21 -54.43
N ASN A 265 18.36 -26.13 -54.62
CA ASN A 265 19.33 -26.07 -55.71
C ASN A 265 20.58 -26.91 -55.43
N GLU A 266 21.02 -26.99 -54.18
CA GLU A 266 22.23 -27.74 -53.79
C GLU A 266 22.06 -29.27 -53.86
N VAL A 267 20.83 -29.77 -53.75
CA VAL A 267 20.52 -31.22 -53.91
C VAL A 267 20.48 -31.63 -55.40
N THR A 268 20.24 -30.68 -56.32
CA THR A 268 20.16 -31.00 -57.76
C THR A 268 21.55 -31.12 -58.38
N ASP A 269 22.51 -30.28 -57.99
CA ASP A 269 23.89 -30.33 -58.53
C ASP A 269 24.68 -31.57 -58.10
N ASN A 270 24.45 -32.06 -56.88
CA ASN A 270 25.15 -33.27 -56.39
C ASN A 270 24.71 -34.57 -57.09
N ASN A 271 23.54 -34.60 -57.72
CA ASN A 271 23.07 -35.78 -58.48
C ASN A 271 23.61 -35.85 -59.92
N ILE A 272 24.11 -34.75 -60.47
CA ILE A 272 24.67 -34.72 -61.83
C ILE A 272 26.12 -35.25 -61.84
N VAL A 273 26.90 -34.96 -60.80
CA VAL A 273 28.30 -35.41 -60.68
C VAL A 273 28.42 -36.93 -60.43
N ALA A 274 27.41 -37.55 -59.81
CA ALA A 274 27.44 -38.99 -59.50
C ALA A 274 27.17 -39.92 -60.70
N ARG A 275 26.64 -39.41 -61.82
CA ARG A 275 26.32 -40.25 -63.00
C ARG A 275 27.44 -40.41 -64.02
N THR A 276 28.52 -39.63 -63.93
CA THR A 276 29.62 -39.68 -64.91
C THR A 276 30.73 -40.69 -64.57
N ASN A 277 30.66 -41.42 -63.46
CA ASN A 277 31.72 -42.34 -63.01
C ASN A 277 31.37 -43.84 -63.09
N ILE A 278 30.32 -44.25 -63.82
CA ILE A 278 29.90 -45.67 -63.90
C ILE A 278 30.04 -46.25 -65.32
N SER A 279 30.79 -45.60 -66.21
CA SER A 279 31.02 -46.09 -67.58
C SER A 279 32.48 -46.00 -68.01
N GLY A 280 33.34 -46.71 -67.28
CA GLY A 280 34.75 -46.95 -67.61
C GLY A 280 35.21 -48.29 -67.07
#